data_AF-A0A3B4CTX1-F1
#
_entry.id   AF-A0A3B4CTX1-F1
#
_cell.length_a   1.000
_cell.length_b   1.000
_cell.length_c   1.000
_cell.angle_alpha   90.00
_cell.angle_beta   90.00
_cell.angle_gamma   90.00
#
_symmetry.space_group_name_H-M   'P 1'
#
loop_
_entity.id
_entity.type
_entity.pdbx_description
1 polymer ?
#
loop_
_entity_poly.entity_id
_entity_poly.type
_entity_poly.pdbx_seq_one_letter_code
_entity_poly.pdbx_strand_id
1 'polypeptide(L)'
;MATWGQVKWLSRVLTRLCCSRNVSKFKVGPVSSNAISSRQIPASDQNCNVDLGVTHDGKTIVCFHRAADIAFELTKTISRPDTISDAIETHDLVLKSKLTGENVKDKQNSTIEELSKMFYTTKHRWYPVGQYHRRRRNRNPPKDR
;
A
#
# COMPACT_ATOMS: atom_id res chain seq x y z
N MET A 1 31.64 -15.61 -44.13
CA MET A 1 31.60 -16.99 -43.58
C MET A 1 31.83 -16.88 -42.08
N ALA A 2 30.77 -17.03 -41.27
CA ALA A 2 30.87 -17.05 -39.81
C ALA A 2 29.76 -17.96 -39.28
N THR A 3 30.14 -19.13 -38.76
CA THR A 3 29.24 -20.16 -38.24
C THR A 3 28.85 -19.83 -36.81
N TRP A 4 27.55 -19.60 -36.56
CA TRP A 4 27.02 -19.45 -35.22
C TRP A 4 26.69 -20.82 -34.63
N GLY A 5 27.21 -21.06 -33.42
CA GLY A 5 27.19 -22.34 -32.73
C GLY A 5 25.79 -22.78 -32.27
N GLN A 6 25.55 -24.08 -32.39
CA GLN A 6 24.38 -24.77 -31.86
C GLN A 6 24.45 -24.86 -30.32
N VAL A 7 23.40 -24.41 -29.63
CA VAL A 7 23.19 -24.73 -28.22
C VAL A 7 22.34 -25.99 -28.14
N LYS A 8 22.91 -27.07 -27.59
CA LYS A 8 22.23 -28.35 -27.37
C LYS A 8 21.51 -28.33 -26.02
N TRP A 9 20.22 -28.68 -26.04
CA TRP A 9 19.35 -28.81 -24.88
C TRP A 9 19.17 -30.28 -24.53
N LEU A 10 19.78 -30.74 -23.43
CA LEU A 10 19.60 -32.05 -22.78
C LEU A 10 20.05 -31.85 -21.32
N SER A 11 19.49 -32.40 -20.25
CA SER A 11 18.30 -33.20 -19.98
C SER A 11 18.11 -33.14 -18.45
N ARG A 12 16.88 -33.02 -17.97
CA ARG A 12 16.55 -33.02 -16.53
C ARG A 12 16.75 -34.42 -15.95
N VAL A 13 17.60 -34.57 -14.94
CA VAL A 13 17.67 -35.78 -14.10
C VAL A 13 16.80 -35.56 -12.87
N LEU A 14 15.71 -36.32 -12.77
CA LEU A 14 14.85 -36.42 -11.60
C LEU A 14 15.39 -37.53 -10.69
N THR A 15 16.12 -37.15 -9.65
CA THR A 15 16.52 -38.08 -8.60
C THR A 15 15.34 -38.30 -7.66
N ARG A 16 14.74 -39.49 -7.72
CA ARG A 16 13.74 -39.97 -6.75
C ARG A 16 14.41 -40.15 -5.39
N LEU A 17 14.11 -39.29 -4.41
CA LEU A 17 14.28 -39.63 -3.01
C LEU A 17 13.01 -40.34 -2.51
N CYS A 18 13.14 -41.63 -2.21
CA CYS A 18 12.16 -42.36 -1.43
C CYS A 18 12.29 -41.95 0.04
N CYS A 19 11.39 -41.10 0.53
CA CYS A 19 11.23 -40.88 1.96
C CYS A 19 10.25 -41.91 2.51
N SER A 20 10.78 -42.86 3.29
CA SER A 20 10.04 -43.85 4.06
C SER A 20 9.07 -43.16 5.03
N ARG A 21 7.78 -43.47 4.90
CA ARG A 21 6.73 -43.05 5.83
C ARG A 21 6.84 -43.84 7.14
N ASN A 22 7.41 -43.26 8.17
CA ASN A 22 7.16 -43.72 9.54
C ASN A 22 5.78 -43.20 9.97
N VAL A 23 4.77 -44.08 9.93
CA VAL A 23 3.46 -43.81 10.51
C VAL A 23 3.55 -44.11 12.01
N SER A 24 3.84 -43.08 12.82
CA SER A 24 3.63 -43.17 14.26
C SER A 24 2.12 -43.21 14.51
N LYS A 25 1.63 -44.34 15.04
CA LYS A 25 0.25 -44.50 15.48
C LYS A 25 0.00 -43.58 16.67
N PHE A 26 -0.60 -42.41 16.45
CA PHE A 26 -1.19 -41.62 17.52
C PHE A 26 -2.45 -42.35 18.01
N LYS A 27 -2.39 -42.90 19.23
CA LYS A 27 -3.58 -43.35 19.95
C LYS A 27 -4.43 -42.13 20.26
N VAL A 28 -5.56 -41.97 19.56
CA VAL A 28 -6.60 -40.99 19.90
C VAL A 28 -7.47 -41.62 20.98
N GLY A 29 -7.27 -41.21 22.24
CA GLY A 29 -8.27 -41.43 23.28
C GLY A 29 -9.50 -40.55 23.01
N PRO A 30 -10.66 -40.85 23.61
CA PRO A 30 -11.87 -40.07 23.39
C PRO A 30 -11.64 -38.64 23.90
N VAL A 31 -11.46 -37.69 22.99
CA VAL A 31 -11.47 -36.26 23.29
C VAL A 31 -12.93 -35.87 23.43
N SER A 32 -13.31 -35.52 24.66
CA SER A 32 -14.60 -34.90 24.97
C SER A 32 -14.79 -33.67 24.09
N SER A 33 -15.65 -33.82 23.08
CA SER A 33 -16.09 -32.74 22.21
C SER A 33 -17.13 -31.93 22.98
N ASN A 34 -16.66 -30.96 23.76
CA ASN A 34 -17.40 -29.76 24.14
C ASN A 34 -16.41 -28.75 24.72
N ALA A 35 -15.49 -28.32 23.87
CA ALA A 35 -14.82 -27.05 24.07
C ALA A 35 -15.14 -26.22 22.83
N ILE A 36 -16.12 -25.31 22.96
CA ILE A 36 -16.14 -24.08 22.15
C ILE A 36 -14.91 -23.29 22.64
N SER A 37 -13.74 -23.78 22.28
CA SER A 37 -12.49 -23.08 22.43
C SER A 37 -12.57 -22.00 21.37
N SER A 38 -13.07 -20.83 21.77
CA SER A 38 -12.69 -19.57 21.15
C SER A 38 -11.18 -19.43 21.36
N ARG A 39 -10.40 -20.24 20.65
CA ARG A 39 -8.99 -20.00 20.41
C ARG A 39 -9.03 -18.80 19.47
N GLN A 40 -9.05 -17.61 20.06
CA GLN A 40 -8.93 -16.37 19.31
C GLN A 40 -7.68 -16.55 18.45
N ILE A 41 -7.90 -16.67 17.14
CA ILE A 41 -6.83 -16.57 16.16
C ILE A 41 -6.15 -15.26 16.52
N PRO A 42 -4.82 -15.26 16.77
CA PRO A 42 -4.13 -14.07 17.25
C PRO A 42 -4.53 -12.93 16.33
N ALA A 43 -5.10 -11.87 16.92
CA ALA A 43 -5.66 -10.74 16.21
C ALA A 43 -4.58 -10.13 15.32
N SER A 44 -4.52 -10.62 14.09
CA SER A 44 -3.65 -10.09 13.07
C SER A 44 -4.27 -8.77 12.63
N ASP A 45 -3.60 -7.68 12.99
CA ASP A 45 -3.69 -6.37 12.35
C ASP A 45 -5.09 -5.81 12.13
N GLN A 46 -5.60 -5.13 13.17
CA GLN A 46 -6.33 -3.84 13.18
C GLN A 46 -7.48 -3.56 12.17
N ASN A 47 -7.84 -4.47 11.27
CA ASN A 47 -8.73 -4.18 10.14
C ASN A 47 -10.12 -4.81 10.32
N CYS A 48 -10.21 -6.02 10.84
CA CYS A 48 -11.48 -6.66 11.13
C CYS A 48 -11.37 -7.76 12.19
N ASN A 49 -12.41 -7.91 13.02
CA ASN A 49 -12.56 -9.08 13.87
C ASN A 49 -13.21 -10.19 13.05
N VAL A 50 -12.57 -11.36 12.99
CA VAL A 50 -13.03 -12.50 12.20
C VAL A 50 -13.42 -13.64 13.13
N ASP A 51 -14.72 -13.95 13.16
CA ASP A 51 -15.26 -15.11 13.86
C ASP A 51 -15.48 -16.23 12.84
N LEU A 52 -14.74 -17.32 12.99
CA LEU A 52 -14.86 -18.51 12.16
C LEU A 52 -15.76 -19.53 12.86
N GLY A 53 -16.76 -20.01 12.13
CA GLY A 53 -17.66 -21.07 12.56
C GLY A 53 -17.71 -22.20 11.53
N VAL A 54 -18.10 -23.39 11.98
CA VAL A 54 -18.44 -24.50 11.10
C VAL A 54 -19.88 -24.87 11.39
N THR A 55 -20.66 -25.14 10.34
CA THR A 55 -22.05 -25.58 10.49
C THR A 55 -22.07 -26.96 11.16
N HIS A 56 -23.15 -27.32 11.87
CA HIS A 56 -23.31 -28.63 12.52
C HIS A 56 -22.97 -29.82 11.60
N ASP A 57 -23.31 -29.71 10.32
CA ASP A 57 -23.07 -30.76 9.32
C ASP A 57 -21.59 -30.89 8.89
N GLY A 58 -20.71 -29.98 9.32
CA GLY A 58 -19.28 -29.98 8.99
C GLY A 58 -18.94 -29.65 7.54
N LYS A 59 -19.94 -29.44 6.66
CA LYS A 59 -19.76 -29.25 5.21
C LYS A 59 -19.46 -27.79 4.81
N THR A 60 -19.93 -26.84 5.60
CA THR A 60 -19.84 -25.40 5.30
C THR A 60 -19.11 -24.68 6.42
N ILE A 61 -18.07 -23.91 6.03
CA ILE A 61 -17.35 -22.99 6.90
C ILE A 61 -17.99 -21.61 6.74
N VAL A 62 -18.34 -20.99 7.86
CA VAL A 62 -18.94 -19.66 7.93
C VAL A 62 -17.92 -18.68 8.49
N CYS A 63 -17.72 -17.56 7.81
CA CYS A 63 -16.81 -16.50 8.24
C CYS A 63 -17.60 -15.22 8.50
N PHE A 64 -17.63 -14.77 9.74
CA PHE A 64 -18.18 -13.46 10.09
C PHE A 64 -17.04 -12.46 10.25
N HIS A 65 -16.97 -11.46 9.38
CA HIS A 65 -15.93 -10.43 9.42
C HIS A 65 -16.55 -9.06 9.73
N ARG A 66 -16.50 -8.64 11.00
CA ARG A 66 -16.94 -7.30 11.37
C ARG A 66 -15.81 -6.30 11.11
N ALA A 67 -16.10 -5.26 10.33
CA ALA A 67 -15.19 -4.12 10.20
C ALA A 67 -14.98 -3.46 11.57
N ALA A 68 -13.73 -3.20 11.92
CA ALA A 68 -13.42 -2.51 13.16
C ALA A 68 -13.60 -1.00 12.97
N ASP A 69 -14.35 -0.37 13.87
CA ASP A 69 -14.47 1.09 13.92
C ASP A 69 -13.29 1.67 14.73
N ILE A 70 -12.80 2.85 14.34
CA ILE A 70 -11.75 3.56 15.08
C ILE A 70 -12.41 4.30 16.25
N ALA A 71 -11.99 4.00 17.49
CA ALA A 71 -12.49 4.65 18.69
C ALA A 71 -12.20 6.17 18.70
N PHE A 72 -13.11 6.97 19.26
CA PHE A 72 -12.99 8.44 19.31
C PHE A 72 -11.70 8.90 19.99
N GLU A 73 -11.27 8.21 21.04
CA GLU A 73 -10.04 8.49 21.80
C GLU A 73 -8.76 8.35 20.95
N LEU A 74 -8.81 7.57 19.87
CA LEU A 74 -7.69 7.39 18.94
C LEU A 74 -7.67 8.44 17.82
N THR A 75 -8.65 9.35 17.79
CA THR A 75 -8.72 10.44 16.82
C THR A 75 -8.17 11.75 17.40
N LYS A 76 -7.64 12.61 16.54
CA LYS A 76 -7.19 13.96 16.92
C LYS A 76 -8.14 14.98 16.33
N THR A 77 -8.43 16.04 17.09
CA THR A 77 -9.23 17.16 16.59
C THR A 77 -8.48 17.85 15.44
N ILE A 78 -9.22 18.25 14.41
CA ILE A 78 -8.67 19.00 13.28
C ILE A 78 -8.42 20.43 13.79
N SER A 79 -7.16 20.88 13.77
CA SER A 79 -6.83 22.27 14.09
C SER A 79 -7.42 23.19 13.02
N ARG A 80 -8.17 24.21 13.46
CA ARG A 80 -8.63 25.28 12.58
C ARG A 80 -7.58 26.39 12.62
N PRO A 81 -6.83 26.63 11.54
CA PRO A 81 -5.92 27.77 11.53
C PRO A 81 -6.74 29.06 11.48
N ASP A 82 -6.59 29.90 12.50
CA ASP A 82 -7.19 31.23 12.51
C ASP A 82 -6.37 32.17 11.63
N THR A 83 -7.02 32.83 10.67
CA THR A 83 -6.37 33.71 9.68
C THR A 83 -6.04 35.10 10.22
N ILE A 84 -6.26 35.36 11.51
CA ILE A 84 -6.26 36.70 12.14
C ILE A 84 -4.92 36.97 12.84
N SER A 85 -3.82 36.48 12.27
CA SER A 85 -2.46 36.71 12.77
C SER A 85 -1.68 37.66 11.87
N ASP A 86 -2.33 38.65 11.24
CA ASP A 86 -1.62 39.75 10.59
C ASP A 86 -2.21 41.08 11.07
N ALA A 87 -1.30 42.02 11.28
CA ALA A 87 -1.41 43.21 12.10
C ALA A 87 -2.59 44.16 11.79
N ILE A 88 -2.81 45.05 12.76
CA ILE A 88 -3.82 46.12 12.89
C ILE A 88 -3.68 47.16 11.76
N GLU A 89 -3.87 46.77 10.51
CA GLU A 89 -3.87 47.68 9.36
C GLU A 89 -5.12 47.42 8.53
N THR A 90 -5.98 48.44 8.45
CA THR A 90 -7.18 48.60 7.61
C THR A 90 -7.53 47.36 6.76
N HIS A 91 -8.51 46.59 7.24
CA HIS A 91 -8.96 45.29 6.71
C HIS A 91 -9.01 45.19 5.18
N ASP A 92 -9.43 46.25 4.49
CA ASP A 92 -9.59 46.28 3.03
C ASP A 92 -8.26 46.33 2.25
N LEU A 93 -7.19 46.88 2.83
CA LEU A 93 -5.86 46.95 2.19
C LEU A 93 -5.12 45.60 2.27
N VAL A 94 -5.28 44.89 3.39
CA VAL A 94 -4.70 43.55 3.60
C VAL A 94 -5.37 42.50 2.72
N LEU A 95 -6.69 42.59 2.53
CA LEU A 95 -7.42 41.70 1.61
C LEU A 95 -6.96 41.89 0.17
N LYS A 96 -6.74 43.15 -0.26
CA LYS A 96 -6.23 43.45 -1.60
C LYS A 96 -4.78 42.98 -1.76
N SER A 97 -3.90 43.18 -0.78
CA SER A 97 -2.49 42.79 -0.90
C SER A 97 -2.30 41.27 -0.93
N LYS A 98 -3.01 40.50 -0.10
CA LYS A 98 -2.99 39.02 -0.12
C LYS A 98 -3.49 38.44 -1.45
N LEU A 99 -4.54 39.02 -2.02
CA LEU A 99 -5.07 38.57 -3.32
C LEU A 99 -4.15 38.91 -4.51
N THR A 100 -3.27 39.90 -4.36
CA THR A 100 -2.43 40.39 -5.46
C THR A 100 -0.98 39.88 -5.38
N GLY A 101 -0.49 39.55 -4.17
CA GLY A 101 0.93 39.36 -3.85
C GLY A 101 1.51 37.95 -4.00
N GLU A 102 0.71 36.91 -4.16
CA GLU A 102 1.22 35.54 -4.36
C GLU A 102 1.18 35.10 -5.82
N ASN A 103 1.38 36.05 -6.73
CA ASN A 103 1.78 35.69 -8.07
C ASN A 103 3.27 35.38 -7.99
N VAL A 104 3.61 34.10 -7.79
CA VAL A 104 4.96 33.53 -8.05
C VAL A 104 5.23 33.66 -9.55
N LYS A 105 5.32 34.91 -10.01
CA LYS A 105 5.68 35.29 -11.35
C LYS A 105 7.19 35.14 -11.38
N ASP A 106 7.59 34.12 -12.13
CA ASP A 106 8.83 34.14 -12.88
C ASP A 106 10.13 33.90 -12.08
N LYS A 107 10.09 33.05 -11.05
CA LYS A 107 11.27 32.21 -10.82
C LYS A 107 11.23 31.12 -11.88
N GLN A 108 11.94 31.37 -12.99
CA GLN A 108 12.08 30.53 -14.20
C GLN A 108 12.13 29.02 -13.90
N ASN A 109 12.65 28.65 -12.72
CA ASN A 109 12.43 27.35 -12.10
C ASN A 109 12.25 27.62 -10.59
N SER A 110 11.15 27.21 -9.96
CA SER A 110 11.23 26.87 -8.52
C SER A 110 12.49 26.02 -8.37
N THR A 111 13.47 26.46 -7.58
CA THR A 111 14.82 25.87 -7.58
C THR A 111 14.62 24.36 -7.46
N ILE A 112 15.14 23.55 -8.39
CA ILE A 112 14.90 22.08 -8.39
C ILE A 112 15.15 21.48 -6.98
N GLU A 113 16.03 22.13 -6.23
CA GLU A 113 16.30 21.91 -4.81
C GLU A 113 15.08 22.12 -3.90
N GLU A 114 14.33 23.21 -4.05
CA GLU A 114 13.07 23.47 -3.35
C GLU A 114 12.05 22.35 -3.59
N LEU A 115 11.84 21.98 -4.86
CA LEU A 115 10.95 20.86 -5.21
C LEU A 115 11.45 19.52 -4.64
N SER A 116 12.76 19.29 -4.70
CA SER A 116 13.36 18.08 -4.14
C SER A 116 13.17 17.99 -2.63
N LYS A 117 13.22 19.13 -1.91
CA LYS A 117 13.05 19.22 -0.46
C LYS A 117 11.60 19.12 -0.03
N MET A 118 10.66 19.76 -0.76
CA MET A 118 9.23 19.69 -0.48
C MET A 118 8.66 18.28 -0.68
N PHE A 119 9.06 17.60 -1.76
CA PHE A 119 8.56 16.27 -2.10
C PHE A 119 9.43 15.12 -1.60
N TYR A 120 10.51 15.40 -0.88
CA TYR A 120 11.49 14.39 -0.43
C TYR A 120 11.99 13.49 -1.59
N THR A 121 12.27 14.11 -2.74
CA THR A 121 12.74 13.41 -3.95
C THR A 121 14.15 13.83 -4.32
N THR A 122 14.76 13.14 -5.28
CA THR A 122 16.05 13.56 -5.85
C THR A 122 15.85 14.57 -6.97
N LYS A 123 16.85 15.42 -7.21
CA LYS A 123 16.83 16.44 -8.26
C LYS A 123 16.64 15.90 -9.68
N HIS A 124 17.05 14.65 -9.94
CA HIS A 124 17.06 14.07 -11.29
C HIS A 124 15.67 13.88 -11.90
N ARG A 125 14.64 13.73 -11.07
CA ARG A 125 13.24 13.59 -11.52
C ARG A 125 12.68 14.88 -12.13
N TRP A 126 13.27 16.01 -11.79
CA TRP A 126 12.81 17.34 -12.19
C TRP A 126 13.49 17.88 -13.46
N TYR A 127 14.56 17.24 -13.93
CA TYR A 127 15.16 17.61 -15.22
C TYR A 127 14.24 17.19 -16.38
N PRO A 128 14.12 18.02 -17.44
CA PRO A 128 13.29 17.70 -18.59
C PRO A 128 13.85 16.48 -19.33
N VAL A 129 12.94 15.65 -19.85
CA VAL A 129 13.30 14.47 -20.64
C VAL A 129 13.32 14.82 -22.14
N GLY A 130 14.32 14.32 -22.85
CA GLY A 130 14.50 14.52 -24.29
C GLY A 130 13.32 14.05 -25.14
N GLN A 131 13.24 14.59 -26.36
CA GLN A 131 12.11 14.40 -27.27
C GLN A 131 11.83 12.93 -27.62
N TYR A 132 12.88 12.11 -27.76
CA TYR A 132 12.77 10.68 -28.09
C TYR A 132 11.88 9.91 -27.10
N HIS A 133 12.13 10.08 -25.80
CA HIS A 133 11.34 9.41 -24.76
C HIS A 133 9.92 10.00 -24.67
N ARG A 134 9.77 11.32 -24.89
CA ARG A 134 8.43 11.97 -24.89
C ARG A 134 7.52 11.42 -26.00
N ARG A 135 8.07 11.12 -27.19
CA ARG A 135 7.30 10.58 -28.33
C ARG A 135 6.83 9.15 -28.11
N ARG A 136 7.61 8.35 -27.37
CA ARG A 136 7.29 6.94 -27.07
C ARG A 136 6.35 6.76 -25.88
N ARG A 137 6.01 7.85 -25.18
CA ARG A 137 4.98 7.81 -24.14
C ARG A 137 3.64 7.48 -24.79
N ASN A 138 3.03 6.39 -24.36
CA ASN A 138 1.64 6.12 -24.73
C ASN A 138 0.75 7.22 -24.14
N ARG A 139 0.09 8.00 -25.02
CA ARG A 139 -0.80 9.08 -24.60
C ARG A 139 -2.14 8.58 -24.10
N ASN A 140 -2.58 7.43 -24.62
CA ASN A 140 -3.87 6.83 -24.32
C ASN A 140 -3.63 5.37 -23.85
N PRO A 141 -3.02 5.18 -22.67
CA PRO A 141 -2.93 3.84 -22.11
C PRO A 141 -4.34 3.30 -21.81
N PRO A 142 -4.56 1.98 -21.96
CA PRO A 142 -5.82 1.38 -21.54
C PRO A 142 -6.00 1.59 -20.03
N LYS A 143 -7.15 2.12 -19.62
CA LYS A 143 -7.48 2.32 -18.21
C LYS A 143 -8.10 1.03 -17.65
N ASP A 144 -7.50 0.48 -16.60
CA ASP A 144 -8.07 -0.63 -15.84
C ASP A 144 -8.83 -0.08 -14.61
N ARG A 145 -10.15 -0.26 -14.61
CA ARG A 145 -11.18 0.24 -13.66
C ARG A 145 -11.28 1.77 -13.49
#